data_AF-A0A1Q7KF75-F1
#
_entry.id   AF-A0A1Q7KF75-F1
#
_cell.length_a   1.000
_cell.length_b   1.000
_cell.length_c   1.000
_cell.angle_alpha   90.00
_cell.angle_beta   90.00
_cell.angle_gamma   90.00
#
_symmetry.space_group_name_H-M   'P 1'
#
loop_
_entity.id
_entity.type
_entity.pdbx_description
1 polymer ?
#
loop_
_entity_poly.entity_id
_entity_poly.type
_entity_poly.pdbx_seq_one_letter_code
_entity_poly.pdbx_strand_id
1 'polypeptide(L)'
;MQYRAGDISLPATGTLAADSGRSIFLEESFIQRGKEKHFRWEIPYQCIVRIEERPAVPEPVPPNPSPAQAAARVGAVAAGSRERSSGSSFISLQNRPKEA
;
A
#
# COMPACT_ATOMS: atom_id res chain seq x y z
N MET A 1 21.38 -6.11 7.52
CA MET A 1 21.62 -7.53 7.80
C MET A 1 21.06 -8.36 6.65
N GLN A 2 21.79 -9.37 6.17
CA GLN A 2 21.35 -10.27 5.10
C GLN A 2 21.65 -11.71 5.52
N TYR A 3 20.74 -12.64 5.23
CA TYR A 3 20.87 -14.06 5.54
C TYR A 3 21.23 -14.84 4.29
N ARG A 4 22.17 -15.79 4.40
CA ARG A 4 22.57 -16.62 3.26
C ARG A 4 21.98 -18.02 3.38
N ALA A 5 21.16 -18.41 2.40
CA ALA A 5 20.65 -19.76 2.24
C ALA A 5 21.19 -20.34 0.93
N GLY A 6 22.25 -21.15 1.01
CA GLY A 6 22.92 -21.70 -0.17
C GLY A 6 23.54 -20.61 -1.05
N ASP A 7 23.03 -20.46 -2.28
CA ASP A 7 23.44 -19.44 -3.25
C ASP A 7 22.59 -18.16 -3.18
N ILE A 8 21.62 -18.08 -2.27
CA ILE A 8 20.66 -16.97 -2.16
C ILE A 8 21.01 -16.08 -0.96
N SER A 9 21.04 -14.77 -1.17
CA SER A 9 21.04 -13.78 -0.10
C SER A 9 19.61 -13.27 0.10
N LEU A 10 19.04 -13.55 1.27
CA LEU A 10 17.70 -13.12 1.66
C LEU A 10 17.80 -11.92 2.59
N PRO A 11 16.97 -10.88 2.40
CA PRO A 11 16.92 -9.78 3.35
C PRO A 11 16.39 -10.27 4.70
N ALA A 12 16.99 -9.76 5.78
CA ALA A 12 16.47 -9.97 7.14
C ALA A 12 15.34 -8.98 7.45
N THR A 13 14.44 -8.80 6.49
CA THR A 13 13.25 -7.95 6.56
C THR A 13 12.05 -8.77 6.12
N GLY A 14 10.87 -8.28 6.48
CA GLY A 14 9.62 -8.84 6.02
C GLY A 14 8.45 -8.18 6.71
N THR A 15 7.27 -8.47 6.18
CA THR A 15 6.00 -8.05 6.77
C THR A 15 5.56 -9.09 7.78
N LEU A 16 5.04 -8.66 8.93
CA LEU A 16 4.46 -9.57 9.91
C LEU A 16 3.27 -10.31 9.29
N ALA A 17 3.41 -11.61 9.10
CA ALA A 17 2.42 -12.46 8.47
C ALA A 17 1.56 -13.21 9.50
N ALA A 18 2.18 -13.63 10.61
CA ALA A 18 1.47 -14.33 11.68
C ALA A 18 2.21 -14.23 13.03
N ASP A 19 1.45 -14.43 14.10
CA ASP A 19 1.95 -14.68 15.45
C ASP A 19 1.26 -15.92 16.03
N SER A 20 2.07 -16.87 16.50
CA SER A 20 1.60 -18.12 17.12
C SER A 20 1.62 -18.09 18.65
N GLY A 21 2.11 -17.01 19.26
CA GLY A 21 2.41 -16.89 20.68
C GLY A 21 3.76 -17.51 21.09
N ARG A 22 4.36 -18.38 20.26
CA ARG A 22 5.70 -18.95 20.48
C ARG A 22 6.75 -18.41 19.51
N SER A 23 6.33 -18.12 18.29
CA SER A 23 7.15 -17.55 17.23
C SER A 23 6.34 -16.51 16.46
N ILE A 24 7.03 -15.49 15.96
CA ILE A 24 6.51 -14.60 14.92
C ILE A 24 6.95 -15.08 13.54
N PHE A 25 6.14 -14.78 12.54
CA PHE A 25 6.41 -15.13 11.15
C PHE A 25 6.46 -13.87 10.30
N LEU A 26 7.55 -13.71 9.54
CA LEU A 26 7.71 -12.61 8.59
C LEU A 26 7.72 -13.16 7.17
N GLU A 27 6.98 -12.54 6.26
CA GLU A 27 6.99 -12.89 4.84
C GLU A 27 7.52 -11.73 3.99
N GLU A 28 8.22 -12.09 2.91
CA GLU A 28 8.78 -11.14 1.96
C GLU A 28 8.83 -11.78 0.57
N SER A 29 8.68 -10.96 -0.47
CA SER A 29 8.91 -11.39 -1.85
C SER A 29 10.26 -10.90 -2.37
N PHE A 30 10.87 -11.69 -3.25
CA PHE A 30 12.14 -11.36 -3.88
C PHE A 30 12.20 -11.90 -5.30
N ILE A 31 12.99 -11.25 -6.15
CA ILE A 31 13.19 -11.68 -7.53
C ILE A 31 14.46 -12.52 -7.62
N GLN A 32 14.31 -13.79 -8.03
CA GLN A 32 15.43 -14.68 -8.33
C GLN A 32 15.39 -15.09 -9.80
N ARG A 33 16.45 -14.73 -10.56
CA ARG A 33 16.57 -15.05 -11.99
C ARG A 33 15.32 -14.67 -12.79
N GLY A 34 14.74 -13.51 -12.49
CA GLY A 34 13.53 -12.98 -13.14
C GLY A 34 12.21 -13.61 -12.69
N LYS A 35 12.22 -14.49 -11.67
CA LYS A 35 11.01 -15.06 -11.09
C LYS A 35 10.78 -14.51 -9.69
N GLU A 36 9.57 -14.06 -9.42
CA GLU A 36 9.16 -13.72 -8.06
C GLU A 36 9.05 -14.99 -7.22
N LYS A 37 9.63 -14.92 -6.02
CA LYS A 37 9.60 -15.96 -5.01
C LYS A 37 9.25 -15.33 -3.68
N HIS A 38 8.70 -16.13 -2.79
CA HIS A 38 8.44 -15.72 -1.41
C HIS A 38 9.27 -16.56 -0.46
N PHE A 39 9.69 -15.96 0.63
CA PHE A 39 10.25 -16.69 1.76
C PHE A 39 9.54 -16.27 3.04
N ARG A 40 9.59 -17.15 4.03
CA ARG A 40 9.00 -16.93 5.35
C ARG A 40 10.01 -17.20 6.44
N TRP A 41 10.28 -16.20 7.27
CA TRP A 41 11.02 -16.36 8.51
C TRP A 41 10.11 -16.92 9.60
N GLU A 42 10.61 -17.86 10.38
CA GLU A 42 10.09 -18.17 11.70
C GLU A 42 11.12 -17.67 12.72
N ILE A 43 10.69 -16.77 13.60
CA ILE A 43 11.54 -16.21 14.66
C ILE A 43 10.89 -16.56 16.00
N PRO A 44 11.42 -17.56 16.72
CA PRO A 44 10.91 -17.89 18.04
C PRO A 44 11.17 -16.75 19.03
N TYR A 45 10.19 -16.48 19.91
CA TYR A 45 10.29 -15.38 20.89
C TYR A 45 11.52 -15.48 21.80
N GLN A 46 11.93 -16.70 22.15
CA GLN A 46 13.13 -16.96 22.95
C GLN A 46 14.45 -16.46 22.31
N CYS A 47 14.46 -16.22 21.00
CA CYS A 47 15.61 -15.70 20.26
C CYS A 47 15.55 -14.19 20.05
N ILE A 48 14.44 -13.54 20.42
CA ILE A 48 14.25 -12.10 20.24
C ILE A 48 14.78 -11.38 21.47
N VAL A 49 15.89 -10.67 21.31
CA VAL A 49 16.50 -9.90 22.40
C VAL A 49 15.72 -8.62 22.67
N ARG A 50 15.17 -8.00 21.63
CA ARG A 50 14.49 -6.70 21.72
C ARG A 50 13.53 -6.49 20.54
N ILE A 51 12.37 -5.92 20.84
CA ILE A 51 11.40 -5.44 19.84
C ILE A 51 11.22 -3.95 20.09
N GLU A 52 11.34 -3.16 19.03
CA GLU A 52 11.08 -1.73 19.06
C GLU A 52 10.13 -1.37 17.93
N GLU A 53 9.11 -0.58 18.26
CA GLU A 53 8.34 0.12 17.24
C GLU A 53 9.15 1.32 16.77
N ARG A 54 9.46 1.36 15.48
CA ARG A 54 10.05 2.56 14.89
C ARG A 54 8.92 3.55 14.63
N PRO A 55 8.90 4.73 15.26
CA PRO A 55 7.89 5.72 14.97
C PRO A 55 7.91 6.03 13.48
N ALA A 56 6.73 6.04 12.85
CA ALA A 56 6.61 6.44 11.46
C ALA A 56 7.25 7.82 11.31
N VAL A 57 8.30 7.92 10.50
CA VAL A 57 8.85 9.22 10.13
C VAL A 57 7.71 9.93 9.41
N PRO A 58 7.24 11.10 9.89
CA PRO A 58 6.19 11.83 9.21
C PRO A 58 6.64 12.05 7.78
N GLU A 59 5.88 11.55 6.81
CA GLU A 59 6.09 11.97 5.43
C GLU A 59 6.01 13.50 5.40
N PRO A 60 6.91 14.18 4.67
CA PRO A 60 6.84 15.63 4.52
C PRO A 60 5.46 15.97 3.96
N VAL A 61 4.60 16.54 4.80
CA VAL A 61 3.31 17.05 4.35
C VAL A 61 3.64 18.09 3.28
N PRO A 62 3.21 17.91 2.02
CA PRO A 62 3.44 18.94 1.01
C PRO A 62 2.84 20.25 1.54
N PRO A 63 3.52 21.39 1.37
CA PRO A 63 3.04 22.66 1.92
C PRO A 63 1.62 22.90 1.43
N ASN A 64 0.69 23.00 2.38
CA ASN A 64 -0.69 23.34 2.11
C ASN A 64 -0.69 24.66 1.32
N PRO A 65 -1.22 24.72 0.08
CA PRO A 65 -1.22 25.96 -0.66
C PRO A 65 -2.03 26.99 0.13
N SER A 66 -1.37 28.07 0.54
CA SER A 66 -2.00 29.19 1.22
C SER A 66 -3.23 29.68 0.43
N PRO A 67 -4.29 30.20 1.09
CA PRO A 67 -5.51 30.67 0.43
C PRO A 67 -5.29 31.66 -0.73
N ALA A 68 -4.14 32.34 -0.74
CA ALA A 68 -3.71 33.22 -1.83
C ALA A 68 -3.52 32.50 -3.18
N GLN A 69 -3.17 31.20 -3.19
CA GLN A 69 -2.98 30.44 -4.43
C GLN A 69 -4.29 29.83 -4.98
N ALA A 70 -5.34 29.71 -4.16
CA ALA A 70 -6.67 29.29 -4.61
C ALA A 70 -7.37 30.40 -5.43
N ALA A 71 -7.14 31.67 -5.09
CA ALA A 71 -7.76 32.81 -5.77
C ALA A 71 -7.30 32.99 -7.24
N ALA A 72 -6.09 32.54 -7.58
CA ALA A 72 -5.54 32.71 -8.93
C ALA A 72 -6.21 31.80 -9.99
N ARG A 73 -6.95 30.75 -9.60
CA ARG A 73 -7.65 29.87 -10.55
C ARG A 73 -9.05 30.34 -10.93
N VAL A 74 -9.53 31.45 -10.34
CA VAL A 74 -10.89 31.98 -10.61
C VAL A 74 -10.91 32.97 -11.78
N GLY A 75 -9.74 33.39 -12.29
CA GLY A 75 -9.63 34.41 -13.34
C GLY A 75 -9.35 33.88 -14.75
N ALA A 76 -10.23 33.04 -15.31
CA ALA A 76 -10.23 32.78 -16.77
C ALA A 76 -11.58 32.22 -17.23
N VAL A 77 -12.64 33.05 -17.15
CA VAL A 77 -13.86 32.84 -17.94
C VAL A 77 -13.74 33.64 -19.22
N ALA A 78 -13.64 32.97 -20.38
CA ALA A 78 -14.59 33.12 -21.49
C ALA A 78 -14.05 32.57 -22.83
N ALA A 79 -14.99 31.92 -23.52
CA ALA A 79 -15.14 31.74 -24.97
C ALA A 79 -14.47 30.52 -25.63
N GLY A 80 -15.32 29.57 -26.07
CA GLY A 80 -14.91 28.54 -27.02
C GLY A 80 -15.86 27.34 -27.14
N SER A 81 -17.09 27.58 -27.59
CA SER A 81 -17.97 26.67 -28.36
C SER A 81 -17.71 25.15 -28.42
N ARG A 82 -18.70 24.41 -27.87
CA ARG A 82 -19.62 23.51 -28.62
C ARG A 82 -19.27 22.00 -28.78
N GLU A 83 -20.22 21.20 -28.29
CA GLU A 83 -20.70 19.89 -28.79
C GLU A 83 -19.71 18.70 -28.85
N ARG A 84 -19.87 17.72 -27.94
CA ARG A 84 -20.70 16.52 -28.19
C ARG A 84 -20.59 15.48 -27.07
N SER A 85 -21.74 14.86 -26.81
CA SER A 85 -21.93 13.42 -26.62
C SER A 85 -21.14 12.72 -25.51
N SER A 86 -21.84 12.27 -24.46
CA SER A 86 -22.39 10.90 -24.42
C SER A 86 -22.56 10.42 -22.97
N GLY A 87 -23.80 10.17 -22.58
CA GLY A 87 -24.22 9.12 -21.61
C GLY A 87 -23.65 9.15 -20.20
N SER A 88 -24.24 9.97 -19.32
CA SER A 88 -24.11 9.80 -17.87
C SER A 88 -25.25 8.95 -17.32
N SER A 89 -24.86 7.88 -16.63
CA SER A 89 -25.49 7.30 -15.43
C SER A 89 -26.90 6.74 -15.53
N PHE A 90 -27.02 5.41 -15.41
CA PHE A 90 -27.95 4.81 -14.46
C PHE A 90 -27.30 3.60 -13.78
N ILE A 91 -27.06 3.75 -12.47
CA ILE A 91 -26.72 2.66 -11.56
C ILE A 91 -28.05 1.93 -11.30
N SER A 92 -28.28 0.78 -11.95
CA SER A 92 -29.44 -0.05 -11.61
C SER A 92 -29.16 -0.82 -10.32
N LEU A 93 -29.67 -0.29 -9.21
CA LEU A 93 -29.81 -1.00 -7.94
C LEU A 93 -30.89 -2.08 -8.10
N GLN A 94 -30.52 -3.27 -8.61
CA GLN A 94 -31.45 -4.40 -8.69
C GLN A 94 -31.52 -5.11 -7.34
N ASN A 95 -32.48 -4.64 -6.54
CA ASN A 95 -33.07 -5.33 -5.40
C ASN A 95 -33.70 -6.65 -5.89
N ARG A 96 -33.27 -7.80 -5.36
CA ARG A 96 -33.81 -9.12 -5.71
C ARG A 96 -34.74 -9.59 -4.59
N PRO A 97 -36.07 -9.69 -4.80
CA PRO A 97 -36.93 -10.39 -3.85
C PRO A 97 -36.72 -11.91 -3.97
N LYS A 98 -36.68 -12.60 -2.83
CA LYS A 98 -36.77 -14.07 -2.74
C LYS A 98 -38.24 -14.47 -2.91
N GLU A 99 -38.50 -15.31 -3.89
CA GLU A 99 -39.74 -16.07 -3.99
C GLU A 99 -39.65 -17.27 -3.02
N ALA A 100 -40.72 -17.47 -2.24
CA ALA A 100 -41.04 -18.69 -1.50
C ALA A 100 -42.56 -18.88 -1.54
#